data_AF-R5AJ79-F1
#
_entry.id   AF-R5AJ79-F1
#
_cell.length_a   1.000
_cell.length_b   1.000
_cell.length_c   1.000
_cell.angle_alpha   90.00
_cell.angle_beta   90.00
_cell.angle_gamma   90.00
#
_symmetry.space_group_name_H-M   'P 1'
#
loop_
_entity.id
_entity.type
_entity.pdbx_description
1 polymer ?
#
loop_
_entity_poly.entity_id
_entity_poly.type
_entity_poly.pdbx_seq_one_letter_code
_entity_poly.pdbx_strand_id
1 'polypeptide(L)'
;MSTQDANLRFVMLTGVGKLPQMNVFSGLNNIEDISMNPIYSTICGVTEPELREYFGKGVSDLAEANGLTVAETYEALKANYDGYHFAGDMRDVYNPYSLLTALKNRMITDSWYRTGTPTHLIKALKRAEAPIEDLDGTVCSFDQLLNGNVTGDDIVATLYYTGYLTIKEFDRMTNTFVLGYPNGEVRRGFLQNVLGVLTRVGDGRASTLVIELLMKVRSGDIAGYLEKLRSFFADFPYELIKRNEAHYQDVIYCITKLLGFYVQAEYRTSSGRADMILGTKEAVYVFEFKLDAGADAAMSQIDAKEYALPFAADGRRVVKVAVSFSSETRNIADWKVLSDE
;
A
#
# COMPACT_ATOMS: atom_id res chain seq x y z
N MET A 1 20.45 37.32 -21.33
CA MET A 1 19.24 37.56 -20.50
C MET A 1 18.20 38.18 -21.38
N SER A 2 17.04 37.56 -21.50
CA SER A 2 15.94 38.12 -22.29
C SER A 2 15.35 39.33 -21.54
N THR A 3 14.69 40.24 -22.25
CA THR A 3 14.02 41.42 -21.68
C THR A 3 12.93 41.08 -20.64
N GLN A 4 12.52 39.81 -20.53
CA GLN A 4 11.53 39.33 -19.55
C GLN A 4 12.17 38.85 -18.25
N ASP A 5 13.47 38.54 -18.23
CA ASP A 5 14.16 38.00 -17.04
C ASP A 5 14.09 38.98 -15.85
N ALA A 6 14.09 40.29 -16.13
CA ALA A 6 13.96 41.35 -15.13
C ALA A 6 12.59 41.40 -14.44
N ASN A 7 11.56 40.72 -14.98
CA ASN A 7 10.22 40.68 -14.42
C ASN A 7 9.98 39.46 -13.51
N LEU A 8 10.88 38.48 -13.52
CA LEU A 8 10.75 37.26 -12.72
C LEU A 8 11.39 37.49 -11.34
N ARG A 9 10.54 37.56 -10.30
CA ARG A 9 11.00 37.69 -8.90
C ARG A 9 11.27 36.36 -8.23
N PHE A 10 10.53 35.32 -8.61
CA PHE A 10 10.65 33.96 -8.09
C PHE A 10 10.06 32.98 -9.10
N VAL A 11 10.75 31.85 -9.30
CA VAL A 11 10.30 30.75 -10.17
C VAL A 11 10.48 29.46 -9.40
N MET A 12 9.38 28.76 -9.13
CA MET A 12 9.40 27.40 -8.58
C MET A 12 9.04 26.42 -9.69
N LEU A 13 9.89 25.42 -9.88
CA LEU A 13 9.66 24.32 -10.80
C LEU A 13 9.28 23.09 -9.97
N THR A 14 8.21 22.41 -10.37
CA THR A 14 7.73 21.18 -9.73
C THR A 14 7.34 20.17 -10.81
N GLY A 15 7.50 18.89 -10.50
CA GLY A 15 7.25 17.78 -11.41
C GLY A 15 7.56 16.45 -10.76
N VAL A 16 7.34 15.37 -11.50
CA VAL A 16 7.55 14.00 -11.00
C VAL A 16 9.03 13.65 -10.96
N GLY A 17 9.84 14.06 -11.93
CA GLY A 17 11.26 13.74 -11.98
C GLY A 17 12.16 14.96 -11.79
N LYS A 18 13.40 14.71 -11.37
CA LYS A 18 14.45 15.72 -11.35
C LYS A 18 14.73 16.23 -12.76
N LEU A 19 14.94 17.54 -12.88
CA LEU A 19 15.44 18.13 -14.13
C LEU A 19 16.92 17.75 -14.30
N PRO A 20 17.30 17.05 -15.38
CA PRO A 20 18.70 16.73 -15.62
C PRO A 20 19.49 18.04 -15.75
N GLN A 21 20.52 18.24 -14.93
CA GLN A 21 21.51 19.29 -15.15
C GLN A 21 22.43 18.89 -16.31
N MET A 22 21.86 18.79 -17.52
CA MET A 22 22.58 18.44 -18.74
C MET A 22 23.08 19.71 -19.40
N ASN A 23 24.30 20.16 -19.06
CA ASN A 23 25.37 20.50 -20.02
C ASN A 23 26.48 21.39 -19.42
N VAL A 24 27.71 21.04 -19.80
CA VAL A 24 28.93 21.88 -19.70
C VAL A 24 28.83 23.13 -20.59
N PHE A 25 27.83 23.19 -21.47
CA PHE A 25 27.50 24.31 -22.34
C PHE A 25 26.27 25.05 -21.80
N SER A 26 26.49 26.32 -21.45
CA SER A 26 25.60 27.29 -20.80
C SER A 26 24.09 27.09 -21.07
N GLY A 27 23.39 26.60 -20.06
CA GLY A 27 21.92 26.52 -19.97
C GLY A 27 21.43 26.86 -18.56
N LEU A 28 20.31 26.27 -18.14
CA LEU A 28 19.60 26.47 -16.86
C LEU A 28 20.44 25.97 -15.64
N ASN A 29 21.60 26.58 -15.38
CA ASN A 29 22.61 26.08 -14.44
C ASN A 29 22.56 26.73 -13.05
N ASN A 30 21.58 27.61 -12.80
CA ASN A 30 21.40 28.33 -11.52
C ASN A 30 20.19 27.80 -10.71
N ILE A 31 19.81 26.54 -10.89
CA ILE A 31 18.69 25.94 -10.14
C ILE A 31 19.21 25.37 -8.84
N GLU A 32 18.61 25.79 -7.74
CA GLU A 32 18.78 25.13 -6.44
C GLU A 32 17.80 23.96 -6.34
N ASP A 33 18.34 22.75 -6.15
CA ASP A 33 17.52 21.55 -5.89
C ASP A 33 17.13 21.52 -4.41
N ILE A 34 15.87 21.85 -4.14
CA ILE A 34 15.30 21.87 -2.78
C ILE A 34 14.47 20.61 -2.47
N SER A 35 14.44 19.61 -3.35
CA SER A 35 13.47 18.50 -3.31
C SER A 35 13.50 17.71 -2.00
N MET A 36 14.70 17.55 -1.42
CA MET A 36 14.91 16.84 -0.15
C MET A 36 15.46 17.75 0.95
N ASN A 37 15.31 19.07 0.80
CA ASN A 37 15.78 20.03 1.78
C ASN A 37 14.76 20.16 2.93
N PRO A 38 15.13 19.88 4.19
CA PRO A 38 14.25 19.99 5.35
C PRO A 38 13.58 21.35 5.51
N ILE A 39 14.17 22.44 5.04
CA ILE A 39 13.56 23.79 5.14
C ILE A 39 12.24 23.84 4.35
N TYR A 40 12.17 23.14 3.21
CA TYR A 40 11.06 23.19 2.26
C TYR A 40 10.19 21.93 2.29
N SER A 41 10.43 21.00 3.22
CA SER A 41 9.80 19.68 3.24
C SER A 41 8.27 19.69 3.39
N THR A 42 7.64 20.82 3.72
CA THR A 42 6.17 20.95 3.82
C THR A 42 5.54 21.78 2.71
N ILE A 43 6.31 22.33 1.77
CA ILE A 43 5.83 23.34 0.80
C ILE A 43 4.76 22.81 -0.18
N CYS A 44 4.74 21.50 -0.44
CA CYS A 44 3.88 20.86 -1.44
C CYS A 44 2.62 20.19 -0.86
N GLY A 45 2.22 20.52 0.37
CA GLY A 45 0.97 20.00 0.93
C GLY A 45 0.46 20.80 2.11
N VAL A 46 -0.29 20.14 2.99
CA VAL A 46 -0.90 20.77 4.18
C VAL A 46 -0.38 20.05 5.42
N THR A 47 0.07 20.78 6.43
CA THR A 47 0.50 20.20 7.71
C THR A 47 -0.68 20.06 8.67
N GLU A 48 -0.55 19.19 9.69
CA GLU A 48 -1.57 19.04 10.73
C GLU A 48 -1.96 20.37 11.42
N PRO A 49 -1.01 21.27 11.80
CA PRO A 49 -1.36 22.58 12.35
C PRO A 49 -2.16 23.44 11.38
N GLU A 50 -1.76 23.51 10.10
CA GLU A 50 -2.48 24.28 9.08
C GLU A 50 -3.89 23.72 8.84
N LEU A 51 -4.04 22.38 8.85
CA LEU A 51 -5.34 21.74 8.77
C LEU A 51 -6.27 22.19 9.90
N ARG A 52 -5.75 22.24 11.13
CA ARG A 52 -6.51 22.68 12.32
C ARG A 52 -6.83 24.17 12.29
N GLU A 53 -5.89 24.99 11.87
CA GLU A 53 -6.04 26.44 11.85
C GLU A 53 -7.01 26.91 10.75
N TYR A 54 -6.86 26.41 9.53
CA TYR A 54 -7.55 26.97 8.36
C TYR A 54 -8.78 26.18 7.92
N PHE A 55 -8.91 24.90 8.30
CA PHE A 55 -9.95 24.01 7.76
C PHE A 55 -10.93 23.46 8.79
N GLY A 56 -10.93 23.95 10.04
CA GLY A 56 -11.79 23.45 11.12
C GLY A 56 -13.28 23.38 10.78
N LYS A 57 -13.80 24.35 10.00
CA LYS A 57 -15.19 24.29 9.52
C LYS A 57 -15.40 23.11 8.55
N GLY A 58 -14.51 22.92 7.59
CA GLY A 58 -14.61 21.81 6.63
C GLY A 58 -14.56 20.45 7.32
N VAL A 59 -13.70 20.31 8.34
CA VAL A 59 -13.62 19.10 9.16
C VAL A 59 -14.92 18.87 9.93
N SER A 60 -15.51 19.92 10.51
CA SER A 60 -16.78 19.82 11.23
C SER A 60 -17.95 19.43 10.32
N ASP A 61 -18.05 20.04 9.13
CA ASP A 61 -19.06 19.70 8.12
C ASP A 61 -18.89 18.24 7.63
N LEU A 62 -17.65 17.77 7.48
CA LEU A 62 -17.35 16.38 7.12
C LEU A 62 -17.76 15.42 8.24
N ALA A 63 -17.48 15.78 9.51
CA ALA A 63 -17.84 14.99 10.68
C ALA A 63 -19.36 14.77 10.77
N GLU A 64 -20.13 15.86 10.66
CA GLU A 64 -21.60 15.83 10.67
C GLU A 64 -22.16 14.93 9.57
N ALA A 65 -21.65 15.08 8.33
CA ALA A 65 -22.12 14.31 7.18
C ALA A 65 -21.87 12.80 7.30
N ASN A 66 -20.89 12.38 8.09
CA ASN A 66 -20.48 10.98 8.22
C ASN A 66 -20.81 10.38 9.60
N GLY A 67 -21.50 11.13 10.47
CA GLY A 67 -21.83 10.68 11.83
C GLY A 67 -20.61 10.44 12.72
N LEU A 68 -19.52 11.16 12.47
CA LEU A 68 -18.28 11.09 13.23
C LEU A 68 -18.16 12.27 14.20
N THR A 69 -17.36 12.11 15.24
CA THR A 69 -16.85 13.25 16.00
C THR A 69 -15.79 14.01 15.21
N VAL A 70 -15.56 15.26 15.57
CA VAL A 70 -14.47 16.08 14.97
C VAL A 70 -13.11 15.39 15.17
N ALA A 71 -12.87 14.80 16.34
CA ALA A 71 -11.64 14.07 16.63
C ALA A 71 -11.47 12.84 15.71
N GLU A 72 -12.49 12.00 15.59
CA GLU A 72 -12.48 10.84 14.66
C GLU A 72 -12.30 11.27 13.21
N THR A 73 -12.80 12.45 12.85
CA THR A 73 -12.64 12.99 11.49
C THR A 73 -11.19 13.39 11.21
N TYR A 74 -10.50 14.01 12.17
CA TYR A 74 -9.06 14.26 12.05
C TYR A 74 -8.27 12.95 11.90
N GLU A 75 -8.55 11.94 12.71
CA GLU A 75 -7.90 10.63 12.60
C GLU A 75 -8.18 9.96 11.25
N ALA A 76 -9.41 10.06 10.75
CA ALA A 76 -9.78 9.51 9.46
C ALA A 76 -9.09 10.25 8.29
N LEU A 77 -8.96 11.57 8.36
CA LEU A 77 -8.18 12.36 7.40
C LEU A 77 -6.70 11.98 7.46
N LYS A 78 -6.12 11.86 8.65
CA LYS A 78 -4.72 11.45 8.84
C LYS A 78 -4.46 10.07 8.22
N ALA A 79 -5.28 9.09 8.57
CA ALA A 79 -5.14 7.72 8.06
C ALA A 79 -5.25 7.60 6.53
N ASN A 80 -5.99 8.51 5.87
CA ASN A 80 -6.23 8.43 4.43
C ASN A 80 -5.37 9.37 3.60
N TYR A 81 -4.94 10.51 4.12
CA TYR A 81 -4.35 11.57 3.29
C TYR A 81 -3.01 12.12 3.80
N ASP A 82 -2.63 11.84 5.05
CA ASP A 82 -1.35 12.26 5.63
C ASP A 82 -0.19 11.32 5.26
N GLY A 83 1.02 11.63 5.71
CA GLY A 83 2.11 10.67 5.79
C GLY A 83 3.09 10.70 4.63
N TYR A 84 3.08 11.77 3.83
CA TYR A 84 4.16 12.08 2.89
C TYR A 84 5.30 12.78 3.61
N HIS A 85 6.53 12.33 3.35
CA HIS A 85 7.78 12.88 3.85
C HIS A 85 8.76 13.09 2.69
N PHE A 86 9.27 14.30 2.57
CA PHE A 86 10.18 14.69 1.47
C PHE A 86 11.65 14.79 1.92
N ALA A 87 11.90 14.88 3.23
CA ALA A 87 13.23 15.00 3.79
C ALA A 87 13.36 14.25 5.13
N GLY A 88 14.59 14.08 5.60
CA GLY A 88 14.91 13.35 6.83
C GLY A 88 14.52 14.06 8.14
N ASP A 89 13.80 15.18 8.08
CA ASP A 89 13.15 15.80 9.24
C ASP A 89 11.75 15.22 9.54
N MET A 90 11.25 14.35 8.65
CA MET A 90 10.04 13.55 8.84
C MET A 90 8.81 14.39 9.21
N ARG A 91 8.69 15.61 8.65
CA ARG A 91 7.50 16.45 8.84
C ARG A 91 6.33 15.89 8.04
N ASP A 92 5.25 15.56 8.73
CA ASP A 92 4.00 15.03 8.16
C ASP A 92 3.33 16.05 7.22
N VAL A 93 3.00 15.58 6.02
CA VAL A 93 2.31 16.37 4.99
C VAL A 93 1.13 15.59 4.41
N TYR A 94 -0.03 16.25 4.42
CA TYR A 94 -1.24 15.78 3.76
C TYR A 94 -1.20 16.05 2.25
N ASN A 95 -1.70 15.10 1.46
CA ASN A 95 -2.00 15.31 0.04
C ASN A 95 -3.08 16.40 -0.10
N PRO A 96 -2.75 17.57 -0.68
CA PRO A 96 -3.69 18.68 -0.74
C PRO A 96 -4.90 18.38 -1.63
N TYR A 97 -4.73 17.63 -2.72
CA TYR A 97 -5.82 17.32 -3.63
C TYR A 97 -6.87 16.43 -2.97
N SER A 98 -6.45 15.32 -2.36
CA SER A 98 -7.36 14.39 -1.69
C SER A 98 -8.02 15.02 -0.48
N LEU A 99 -7.25 15.72 0.35
CA LEU A 99 -7.76 16.40 1.53
C LEU A 99 -8.83 17.44 1.16
N LEU A 100 -8.53 18.36 0.25
CA LEU A 100 -9.46 19.42 -0.15
C LEU A 100 -10.69 18.84 -0.85
N THR A 101 -10.54 17.76 -1.62
CA THR A 101 -11.66 17.08 -2.26
C THR A 101 -12.58 16.43 -1.22
N ALA A 102 -12.02 15.80 -0.19
CA ALA A 102 -12.79 15.20 0.89
C ALA A 102 -13.57 16.23 1.70
N LEU A 103 -12.93 17.36 2.05
CA LEU A 103 -13.58 18.46 2.76
C LEU A 103 -14.69 19.11 1.92
N LYS A 104 -14.42 19.35 0.62
CA LYS A 104 -15.40 19.94 -0.30
C LYS A 104 -16.63 19.05 -0.51
N ASN A 105 -16.40 17.75 -0.74
CA ASN A 105 -17.47 16.79 -1.03
C ASN A 105 -18.07 16.16 0.23
N ARG A 106 -17.50 16.46 1.40
CA ARG A 106 -17.86 15.88 2.70
C ARG A 106 -17.81 14.35 2.70
N MET A 107 -16.81 13.79 2.01
CA MET A 107 -16.68 12.34 1.83
C MET A 107 -15.21 11.95 1.68
N ILE A 108 -14.76 11.02 2.52
CA ILE A 108 -13.45 10.41 2.37
C ILE A 108 -13.52 9.42 1.19
N THR A 109 -12.74 9.71 0.16
CA THR A 109 -12.65 8.90 -1.07
C THR A 109 -11.21 8.82 -1.56
N ASP A 110 -10.94 7.84 -2.42
CA ASP A 110 -9.66 7.70 -3.12
C ASP A 110 -9.64 8.64 -4.34
N SER A 111 -9.50 9.94 -4.09
CA SER A 111 -9.57 11.02 -5.08
C SER A 111 -8.31 11.13 -5.93
N TRP A 112 -7.13 11.10 -5.32
CA TRP A 112 -5.85 11.23 -6.03
C TRP A 112 -5.65 10.09 -7.02
N TYR A 113 -6.07 8.88 -6.66
CA TYR A 113 -5.86 7.72 -7.52
C TYR A 113 -6.69 7.75 -8.82
N ARG A 114 -7.78 8.53 -8.87
CA ARG A 114 -8.62 8.66 -10.08
C ARG A 114 -7.93 9.40 -11.23
N THR A 115 -6.76 10.00 -11.00
CA THR A 115 -6.06 10.81 -12.01
C THR A 115 -5.15 10.01 -12.94
N GLY A 116 -4.97 8.70 -12.72
CA GLY A 116 -4.28 7.82 -13.69
C GLY A 116 -3.86 6.46 -13.13
N THR A 117 -4.01 5.41 -13.96
CA THR A 117 -3.60 4.03 -13.64
C THR A 117 -2.09 3.85 -13.88
N PRO A 118 -1.28 3.44 -12.88
CA PRO A 118 0.17 3.23 -13.01
C PRO A 118 0.53 1.94 -13.76
N THR A 119 -0.16 1.65 -14.87
CA THR A 119 0.02 0.41 -15.65
C THR A 119 1.47 0.17 -16.04
N HIS A 120 2.20 1.23 -16.40
CA HIS A 120 3.62 1.14 -16.76
C HIS A 120 4.50 0.73 -15.58
N LEU A 121 4.25 1.29 -14.40
CA LEU A 121 4.99 0.99 -13.18
C LEU A 121 4.73 -0.45 -12.71
N ILE A 122 3.48 -0.91 -12.73
CA ILE A 122 3.15 -2.28 -12.37
C ILE A 122 3.78 -3.28 -13.34
N LYS A 123 3.80 -2.95 -14.65
CA LYS A 123 4.54 -3.76 -15.64
C LYS A 123 6.04 -3.74 -15.39
N ALA A 124 6.62 -2.63 -14.94
CA ALA A 124 8.04 -2.55 -14.59
C ALA A 124 8.36 -3.45 -13.39
N LEU A 125 7.57 -3.38 -12.31
CA LEU A 125 7.67 -4.26 -11.14
C LEU A 125 7.64 -5.74 -11.52
N LYS A 126 6.69 -6.13 -12.38
CA LYS A 126 6.58 -7.51 -12.87
C LYS A 126 7.78 -7.95 -13.71
N ARG A 127 8.38 -7.05 -14.50
CA ARG A 127 9.58 -7.36 -15.30
C ARG A 127 10.82 -7.53 -14.43
N ALA A 128 10.92 -6.76 -13.35
CA ALA A 128 12.01 -6.87 -12.38
C ALA A 128 11.82 -8.03 -11.39
N GLU A 129 10.70 -8.75 -11.46
CA GLU A 129 10.32 -9.80 -10.50
C GLU A 129 10.38 -9.31 -9.04
N ALA A 130 10.07 -8.03 -8.83
CA ALA A 130 10.04 -7.41 -7.52
C ALA A 130 8.81 -7.90 -6.74
N PRO A 131 8.99 -8.52 -5.55
CA PRO A 131 7.88 -8.94 -4.70
C PRO A 131 7.07 -7.72 -4.27
N ILE A 132 5.74 -7.78 -4.45
CA ILE A 132 4.88 -6.65 -4.08
C ILE A 132 4.86 -6.46 -2.56
N GLU A 133 5.07 -7.54 -1.80
CA GLU A 133 5.13 -7.53 -0.35
C GLU A 133 6.30 -6.69 0.21
N ASP A 134 7.45 -6.70 -0.48
CA ASP A 134 8.68 -6.05 -0.05
C ASP A 134 8.71 -4.52 -0.34
N LEU A 135 7.68 -3.99 -1.01
CA LEU A 135 7.60 -2.56 -1.32
C LEU A 135 7.43 -1.69 -0.07
N ASP A 136 6.71 -2.19 0.94
CA ASP A 136 6.55 -1.48 2.22
C ASP A 136 7.69 -1.88 3.17
N GLY A 137 8.63 -0.97 3.41
CA GLY A 137 9.89 -1.26 4.08
C GLY A 137 11.09 -1.37 3.15
N THR A 138 10.95 -1.00 1.87
CA THR A 138 12.07 -0.97 0.92
C THR A 138 13.19 -0.07 1.42
N VAL A 139 14.42 -0.59 1.51
CA VAL A 139 15.60 0.18 1.90
C VAL A 139 16.32 0.69 0.65
N CYS A 140 16.69 1.97 0.65
CA CYS A 140 17.51 2.56 -0.42
C CYS A 140 18.57 3.52 0.13
N SER A 141 19.61 3.77 -0.66
CA SER A 141 20.61 4.78 -0.30
C SER A 141 20.08 6.18 -0.58
N PHE A 142 20.58 7.17 0.15
CA PHE A 142 20.29 8.57 -0.13
C PHE A 142 20.63 8.96 -1.58
N ASP A 143 21.76 8.46 -2.09
CA ASP A 143 22.21 8.73 -3.46
C ASP A 143 21.24 8.17 -4.52
N GLN A 144 20.71 6.95 -4.30
CA GLN A 144 19.71 6.38 -5.20
C GLN A 144 18.44 7.25 -5.25
N LEU A 145 17.96 7.73 -4.12
CA LEU A 145 16.75 8.56 -4.10
C LEU A 145 16.98 9.96 -4.69
N LEU A 146 18.18 10.52 -4.50
CA LEU A 146 18.53 11.84 -5.02
C LEU A 146 18.85 11.86 -6.51
N ASN A 147 19.50 10.81 -7.02
CA ASN A 147 20.07 10.76 -8.37
C ASN A 147 19.46 9.65 -9.26
N GLY A 148 18.50 8.87 -8.74
CA GLY A 148 17.84 7.78 -9.44
C GLY A 148 17.05 8.23 -10.67
N ASN A 149 17.00 7.37 -11.69
CA ASN A 149 16.33 7.69 -12.95
C ASN A 149 14.86 7.28 -12.93
N VAL A 150 13.99 8.25 -12.65
CA VAL A 150 12.51 8.12 -12.63
C VAL A 150 11.91 7.67 -13.97
N THR A 151 12.62 7.88 -15.09
CA THR A 151 12.14 7.51 -16.45
C THR A 151 12.81 6.25 -16.99
N GLY A 152 13.77 5.68 -16.25
CA GLY A 152 14.49 4.47 -16.60
C GLY A 152 13.99 3.25 -15.84
N ASP A 153 14.93 2.38 -15.47
CA ASP A 153 14.64 1.12 -14.79
C ASP A 153 14.74 1.20 -13.25
N ASP A 154 14.96 2.39 -12.68
CA ASP A 154 15.01 2.57 -11.22
C ASP A 154 13.59 2.63 -10.64
N ILE A 155 13.08 1.44 -10.30
CA ILE A 155 11.74 1.26 -9.75
C ILE A 155 11.58 1.97 -8.41
N VAL A 156 12.60 1.96 -7.55
CA VAL A 156 12.55 2.57 -6.22
C VAL A 156 12.41 4.08 -6.35
N ALA A 157 13.27 4.71 -7.15
CA ALA A 157 13.14 6.13 -7.45
C ALA A 157 11.77 6.43 -8.09
N THR A 158 11.34 5.64 -9.06
CA THR A 158 10.04 5.83 -9.72
C THR A 158 8.89 5.79 -8.72
N LEU A 159 8.85 4.81 -7.81
CA LEU A 159 7.82 4.67 -6.78
C LEU A 159 7.77 5.88 -5.83
N TYR A 160 8.93 6.39 -5.42
CA TYR A 160 9.03 7.56 -4.56
C TYR A 160 8.54 8.83 -5.27
N TYR A 161 9.11 9.13 -6.43
CA TYR A 161 8.85 10.36 -7.17
C TYR A 161 7.43 10.45 -7.74
N THR A 162 6.79 9.31 -8.00
CA THR A 162 5.37 9.24 -8.39
C THR A 162 4.41 9.24 -7.19
N GLY A 163 4.92 9.24 -5.96
CA GLY A 163 4.13 9.35 -4.73
C GLY A 163 3.49 8.05 -4.25
N TYR A 164 3.88 6.89 -4.80
CA TYR A 164 3.43 5.58 -4.32
C TYR A 164 4.14 5.15 -3.04
N LEU A 165 5.43 5.49 -2.93
CA LEU A 165 6.19 5.34 -1.71
C LEU A 165 6.68 6.71 -1.23
N THR A 166 6.96 6.80 0.06
CA THR A 166 7.51 7.98 0.72
C THR A 166 8.50 7.54 1.78
N ILE A 167 9.28 8.48 2.30
CA ILE A 167 10.26 8.18 3.36
C ILE A 167 9.50 7.82 4.64
N LYS A 168 9.86 6.71 5.27
CA LYS A 168 9.34 6.27 6.58
C LYS A 168 10.39 6.36 7.67
N GLU A 169 11.66 6.23 7.32
CA GLU A 169 12.78 6.37 8.22
C GLU A 169 14.00 6.90 7.46
N PHE A 170 14.86 7.64 8.16
CA PHE A 170 16.17 8.07 7.65
C PHE A 170 17.26 7.76 8.68
N ASP A 171 18.15 6.83 8.32
CA ASP A 171 19.34 6.54 9.11
C ASP A 171 20.50 7.42 8.61
N ARG A 172 20.92 8.35 9.49
CA ARG A 172 22.04 9.27 9.21
C ARG A 172 23.40 8.61 9.25
N MET A 173 23.57 7.51 9.98
CA MET A 173 24.85 6.82 10.11
C MET A 173 25.18 6.05 8.83
N THR A 174 24.20 5.37 8.25
CA THR A 174 24.34 4.60 7.01
C THR A 174 23.99 5.43 5.77
N ASN A 175 23.36 6.59 5.95
CA ASN A 175 22.83 7.45 4.89
C ASN A 175 21.81 6.69 4.00
N THR A 176 20.89 5.99 4.65
CA THR A 176 19.86 5.17 3.99
C THR A 176 18.45 5.59 4.41
N PHE A 177 17.51 5.40 3.51
CA PHE A 177 16.08 5.56 3.78
C PHE A 177 15.38 4.21 3.84
N VAL A 178 14.34 4.14 4.66
CA VAL A 178 13.28 3.13 4.54
C VAL A 178 12.10 3.81 3.88
N LEU A 179 11.56 3.21 2.82
CA LEU A 179 10.40 3.69 2.08
C LEU A 179 9.16 2.85 2.37
N GLY A 180 7.98 3.46 2.26
CA GLY A 180 6.70 2.79 2.45
C GLY A 180 5.53 3.58 1.91
N TYR A 181 4.33 3.01 1.93
CA TYR A 181 3.13 3.72 1.44
C TYR A 181 2.82 4.94 2.33
N PRO A 182 2.51 6.12 1.77
CA PRO A 182 2.23 7.31 2.57
C PRO A 182 1.01 7.12 3.48
N ASN A 183 -0.10 6.63 2.92
CA ASN A 183 -1.38 6.47 3.61
C ASN A 183 -2.25 5.35 3.00
N GLY A 184 -3.43 5.18 3.60
CA GLY A 184 -4.44 4.22 3.17
C GLY A 184 -4.97 4.44 1.75
N GLU A 185 -5.13 5.68 1.30
CA GLU A 185 -5.59 5.97 -0.07
C GLU A 185 -4.62 5.39 -1.11
N VAL A 186 -3.34 5.76 -0.99
CA VAL A 186 -2.32 5.31 -1.95
C VAL A 186 -2.13 3.81 -1.89
N ARG A 187 -2.06 3.23 -0.68
CA ARG A 187 -1.93 1.77 -0.51
C ARG A 187 -3.08 1.03 -1.17
N ARG A 188 -4.34 1.43 -0.92
CA ARG A 188 -5.52 0.78 -1.51
C ARG A 188 -5.54 0.92 -3.03
N GLY A 189 -5.39 2.14 -3.54
CA GLY A 189 -5.42 2.38 -4.98
C GLY A 189 -4.34 1.58 -5.72
N PHE A 190 -3.11 1.60 -5.21
CA PHE A 190 -1.99 0.88 -5.81
C PHE A 190 -2.23 -0.63 -5.84
N LEU A 191 -2.61 -1.23 -4.70
CA LEU A 191 -2.84 -2.68 -4.61
C LEU A 191 -4.05 -3.14 -5.41
N GLN A 192 -5.11 -2.33 -5.53
CA GLN A 192 -6.24 -2.64 -6.43
C GLN A 192 -5.77 -2.79 -7.88
N ASN A 193 -4.83 -1.95 -8.32
CA ASN A 193 -4.33 -1.98 -9.69
C ASN A 193 -3.34 -3.12 -9.89
N VAL A 194 -2.48 -3.38 -8.90
CA VAL A 194 -1.62 -4.57 -8.91
C VAL A 194 -2.49 -5.81 -9.04
N LEU A 195 -3.53 -5.95 -8.23
CA LEU A 195 -4.48 -7.05 -8.31
C LEU A 195 -5.13 -7.15 -9.70
N GLY A 196 -5.62 -6.03 -10.25
CA GLY A 196 -6.19 -6.00 -11.60
C GLY A 196 -5.20 -6.43 -12.69
N VAL A 197 -3.93 -6.03 -12.61
CA VAL A 197 -2.87 -6.41 -13.57
C VAL A 197 -2.41 -7.86 -13.38
N LEU A 198 -2.34 -8.35 -12.15
CA LEU A 198 -1.98 -9.74 -11.84
C LEU A 198 -3.04 -10.71 -12.36
N THR A 199 -4.31 -10.33 -12.28
CA THR A 199 -5.45 -11.21 -12.56
C THR A 199 -6.08 -10.97 -13.94
N ARG A 200 -5.77 -9.84 -14.60
CA ARG A 200 -6.52 -9.30 -15.76
C ARG A 200 -8.03 -9.15 -15.51
N VAL A 201 -8.44 -9.15 -14.26
CA VAL A 201 -9.79 -8.84 -13.84
C VAL A 201 -9.89 -7.31 -13.83
N GLY A 202 -10.77 -6.74 -14.65
CA GLY A 202 -10.93 -5.29 -14.71
C GLY A 202 -11.24 -4.70 -13.33
N ASP A 203 -10.78 -3.47 -13.06
CA ASP A 203 -10.77 -2.82 -11.74
C ASP A 203 -12.09 -2.96 -10.94
N GLY A 204 -13.24 -2.90 -11.64
CA GLY A 204 -14.56 -3.08 -11.04
C GLY A 204 -14.81 -4.48 -10.46
N ARG A 205 -14.36 -5.54 -11.14
CA ARG A 205 -14.53 -6.92 -10.66
C ARG A 205 -13.57 -7.26 -9.51
N ALA A 206 -12.34 -6.73 -9.53
CA ALA A 206 -11.39 -6.89 -8.44
C ALA A 206 -11.90 -6.23 -7.15
N SER A 207 -12.49 -5.04 -7.28
CA SER A 207 -13.14 -4.33 -6.16
C SER A 207 -14.31 -5.13 -5.59
N THR A 208 -15.17 -5.70 -6.45
CA THR A 208 -16.28 -6.56 -6.01
C THR A 208 -15.81 -7.78 -5.23
N LEU A 209 -14.75 -8.46 -5.71
CA LEU A 209 -14.17 -9.60 -5.00
C LEU A 209 -13.78 -9.24 -3.57
N VAL A 210 -13.02 -8.16 -3.38
CA VAL A 210 -12.55 -7.74 -2.05
C VAL A 210 -13.74 -7.47 -1.12
N ILE A 211 -14.78 -6.80 -1.62
CA ILE A 211 -16.00 -6.52 -0.83
C ILE A 211 -16.71 -7.83 -0.43
N GLU A 212 -16.88 -8.76 -1.36
CA GLU A 212 -17.54 -10.04 -1.09
C GLU A 212 -16.74 -10.87 -0.07
N LEU A 213 -15.42 -10.95 -0.22
CA LEU A 213 -14.53 -11.62 0.73
C LEU A 213 -14.61 -10.97 2.12
N LEU A 214 -14.65 -9.65 2.19
CA LEU A 214 -14.81 -8.91 3.45
C LEU A 214 -16.15 -9.23 4.12
N MET A 215 -17.24 -9.32 3.36
CA MET A 215 -18.56 -9.69 3.90
C MET A 215 -18.54 -11.10 4.49
N LYS A 216 -17.90 -12.06 3.81
CA LYS A 216 -17.74 -13.45 4.30
C LYS A 216 -16.97 -13.51 5.61
N VAL A 217 -15.87 -12.77 5.66
CA VAL A 217 -15.06 -12.61 6.87
C VAL A 217 -15.88 -12.03 8.03
N ARG A 218 -16.62 -10.94 7.78
CA ARG A 218 -17.42 -10.27 8.81
C ARG A 218 -18.58 -11.13 9.33
N SER A 219 -19.13 -12.02 8.51
CA SER A 219 -20.16 -12.98 8.94
C SER A 219 -19.58 -14.25 9.56
N GLY A 220 -18.25 -14.39 9.61
CA GLY A 220 -17.56 -15.60 10.07
C GLY A 220 -17.66 -16.80 9.12
N ASP A 221 -18.08 -16.59 7.87
CA ASP A 221 -18.26 -17.62 6.84
C ASP A 221 -16.94 -17.89 6.10
N ILE A 222 -16.00 -18.56 6.78
CA ILE A 222 -14.69 -18.91 6.21
C ILE A 222 -14.79 -19.93 5.09
N ALA A 223 -15.74 -20.86 5.16
CA ALA A 223 -15.98 -21.80 4.07
C ALA A 223 -16.37 -21.04 2.79
N GLY A 224 -17.30 -20.09 2.89
CA GLY A 224 -17.67 -19.22 1.78
C GLY A 224 -16.56 -18.29 1.30
N TYR A 225 -15.66 -17.84 2.20
CA TYR A 225 -14.45 -17.10 1.82
C TYR A 225 -13.51 -17.95 0.93
N LEU A 226 -13.21 -19.18 1.36
CA LEU A 226 -12.32 -20.10 0.63
C LEU A 226 -12.91 -20.54 -0.71
N GLU A 227 -14.22 -20.85 -0.76
CA GLU A 227 -14.90 -21.16 -2.02
C GLU A 227 -14.91 -19.97 -2.98
N LYS A 228 -15.06 -18.75 -2.47
CA LYS A 228 -15.00 -17.55 -3.31
C LYS A 228 -13.59 -17.33 -3.86
N LEU A 229 -12.55 -17.52 -3.04
CA LEU A 229 -11.17 -17.51 -3.52
C LEU A 229 -10.92 -18.59 -4.58
N ARG A 230 -11.39 -19.83 -4.35
CA ARG A 230 -11.27 -20.93 -5.31
C ARG A 230 -11.97 -20.61 -6.64
N SER A 231 -13.17 -20.04 -6.58
CA SER A 231 -13.90 -19.58 -7.77
C SER A 231 -13.17 -18.44 -8.48
N PHE A 232 -12.54 -17.54 -7.75
CA PHE A 232 -11.74 -16.46 -8.32
C PHE A 232 -10.50 -17.01 -9.04
N PHE A 233 -9.74 -17.92 -8.41
CA PHE A 233 -8.59 -18.58 -9.02
C PHE A 233 -8.95 -19.45 -10.23
N ALA A 234 -10.18 -19.99 -10.28
CA ALA A 234 -10.67 -20.74 -11.45
C ALA A 234 -10.90 -19.86 -12.69
N ASP A 235 -11.18 -18.57 -12.53
CA ASP A 235 -11.50 -17.64 -13.64
C ASP A 235 -10.25 -17.04 -14.30
N PHE A 236 -9.04 -17.41 -13.84
CA PHE A 236 -7.80 -16.88 -14.42
C PHE A 236 -7.51 -17.49 -15.80
N PRO A 237 -7.18 -16.66 -16.81
CA PRO A 237 -6.62 -17.17 -18.06
C PRO A 237 -5.29 -17.92 -17.82
N TYR A 238 -5.19 -19.16 -18.30
CA TYR A 238 -4.00 -19.99 -18.13
C TYR A 238 -2.71 -19.38 -18.75
N GLU A 239 -2.83 -18.38 -19.61
CA GLU A 239 -1.68 -17.70 -20.21
C GLU A 239 -0.98 -16.73 -19.24
N LEU A 240 -1.59 -16.42 -18.09
CA LEU A 240 -1.14 -15.38 -17.17
C LEU A 240 -0.44 -15.88 -15.92
N ILE A 241 -0.78 -17.09 -15.50
CA ILE A 241 -0.21 -17.69 -14.30
C ILE A 241 1.16 -18.24 -14.69
N LYS A 242 2.22 -17.50 -14.34
CA LYS A 242 3.54 -18.12 -14.16
C LYS A 242 3.33 -19.22 -13.13
N ARG A 243 3.83 -20.43 -13.41
CA ARG A 243 3.77 -21.59 -12.52
C ARG A 243 4.73 -21.40 -11.34
N ASN A 244 4.57 -20.34 -10.55
CA ASN A 244 5.41 -20.08 -9.40
C ASN A 244 4.60 -19.55 -8.21
N GLU A 245 5.09 -19.90 -7.03
CA GLU A 245 4.51 -19.58 -5.73
C GLU A 245 4.36 -18.06 -5.51
N ALA A 246 5.33 -17.28 -5.99
CA ALA A 246 5.33 -15.82 -5.93
C ALA A 246 4.05 -15.18 -6.51
N HIS A 247 3.50 -15.74 -7.60
CA HIS A 247 2.26 -15.20 -8.17
C HIS A 247 1.06 -15.33 -7.22
N TYR A 248 0.92 -16.49 -6.56
CA TYR A 248 -0.15 -16.72 -5.60
C TYR A 248 0.04 -15.85 -4.36
N GLN A 249 1.27 -15.74 -3.88
CA GLN A 249 1.62 -14.88 -2.75
C GLN A 249 1.27 -13.42 -3.05
N ASP A 250 1.63 -12.87 -4.21
CA ASP A 250 1.31 -11.49 -4.58
C ASP A 250 -0.22 -11.24 -4.64
N VAL A 251 -0.99 -12.17 -5.22
CA VAL A 251 -2.45 -12.04 -5.32
C VAL A 251 -3.09 -12.11 -3.94
N ILE A 252 -2.69 -13.06 -3.11
CA ILE A 252 -3.17 -13.19 -1.73
C ILE A 252 -2.78 -11.95 -0.94
N TYR A 253 -1.53 -11.51 -0.97
CA TYR A 253 -1.05 -10.28 -0.32
C TYR A 253 -1.92 -9.07 -0.69
N CYS A 254 -2.20 -8.88 -1.99
CA CYS A 254 -3.04 -7.78 -2.45
C CYS A 254 -4.45 -7.88 -1.84
N ILE A 255 -5.10 -9.04 -1.94
CA ILE A 255 -6.44 -9.26 -1.37
C ILE A 255 -6.43 -8.99 0.14
N THR A 256 -5.48 -9.60 0.85
CA THR A 256 -5.22 -9.48 2.29
C THR A 256 -5.10 -8.01 2.72
N LYS A 257 -4.21 -7.23 2.09
CA LYS A 257 -4.04 -5.81 2.43
C LYS A 257 -5.25 -4.95 2.04
N LEU A 258 -5.98 -5.31 0.98
CA LEU A 258 -7.19 -4.61 0.56
C LEU A 258 -8.41 -4.87 1.45
N LEU A 259 -8.46 -6.01 2.15
CA LEU A 259 -9.45 -6.28 3.20
C LEU A 259 -9.30 -5.33 4.41
N GLY A 260 -8.17 -4.62 4.54
CA GLY A 260 -8.01 -3.48 5.43
C GLY A 260 -7.95 -3.85 6.91
N PHE A 261 -8.62 -3.06 7.76
CA PHE A 261 -8.58 -3.11 9.25
C PHE A 261 -8.82 -4.48 9.90
N TYR A 262 -9.31 -5.46 9.14
CA TYR A 262 -9.50 -6.81 9.61
C TYR A 262 -8.24 -7.67 9.45
N VAL A 263 -7.15 -7.18 8.85
CA VAL A 263 -6.03 -8.04 8.43
C VAL A 263 -4.67 -7.47 8.82
N GLN A 264 -3.89 -8.28 9.54
CA GLN A 264 -2.44 -8.14 9.68
C GLN A 264 -1.77 -9.17 8.76
N ALA A 265 -1.41 -8.76 7.54
CA ALA A 265 -0.55 -9.57 6.68
C ALA A 265 0.86 -9.61 7.29
N GLU A 266 1.53 -10.76 7.23
CA GLU A 266 2.91 -10.93 7.72
C GLU A 266 3.07 -10.63 9.20
N TYR A 267 2.24 -11.24 10.04
CA TYR A 267 2.38 -11.14 11.48
C TYR A 267 3.68 -11.82 11.92
N ARG A 268 4.69 -11.01 12.21
CA ARG A 268 5.99 -11.47 12.71
C ARG A 268 5.82 -11.84 14.18
N THR A 269 5.97 -13.13 14.44
CA THR A 269 6.07 -13.70 15.79
C THR A 269 7.54 -13.94 16.13
N SER A 270 7.85 -14.22 17.40
CA SER A 270 9.19 -14.66 17.79
C SER A 270 9.62 -15.98 17.13
N SER A 271 8.67 -16.79 16.63
CA SER A 271 8.90 -18.13 16.08
C SER A 271 8.87 -18.18 14.54
N GLY A 272 8.35 -17.14 13.87
CA GLY A 272 8.28 -17.07 12.41
C GLY A 272 7.34 -15.98 11.88
N ARG A 273 6.99 -16.08 10.60
CA ARG A 273 6.08 -15.16 9.90
C ARG A 273 4.88 -15.96 9.43
N ALA A 274 3.70 -15.67 9.98
CA ALA A 274 2.44 -16.21 9.45
C ALA A 274 2.09 -15.45 8.16
N ASP A 275 1.57 -16.15 7.14
CA ASP A 275 1.25 -15.52 5.86
C ASP A 275 0.15 -14.46 6.00
N MET A 276 -0.93 -14.79 6.72
CA MET A 276 -2.02 -13.83 6.97
C MET A 276 -2.67 -14.06 8.33
N ILE A 277 -2.83 -12.99 9.09
CA ILE A 277 -3.73 -12.94 10.24
C ILE A 277 -4.92 -12.07 9.88
N LEU A 278 -6.12 -12.58 10.13
CA LEU A 278 -7.35 -11.83 9.97
C LEU A 278 -8.10 -11.77 11.30
N GLY A 279 -8.32 -10.59 11.86
CA GLY A 279 -9.11 -10.37 13.07
C GLY A 279 -10.43 -9.66 12.79
N THR A 280 -11.54 -10.24 13.27
CA THR A 280 -12.85 -9.57 13.41
C THR A 280 -13.09 -9.19 14.86
N LYS A 281 -14.30 -8.70 15.18
CA LYS A 281 -14.68 -8.47 16.59
C LYS A 281 -14.86 -9.78 17.35
N GLU A 282 -15.15 -10.86 16.65
CA GLU A 282 -15.55 -12.16 17.21
C GLU A 282 -14.46 -13.23 17.10
N ALA A 283 -13.59 -13.15 16.11
CA ALA A 283 -12.61 -14.19 15.82
C ALA A 283 -11.27 -13.66 15.30
N VAL A 284 -10.21 -14.45 15.49
CA VAL A 284 -8.91 -14.30 14.82
C VAL A 284 -8.67 -15.54 13.97
N TYR A 285 -8.34 -15.34 12.71
CA TYR A 285 -8.05 -16.37 11.73
C TYR A 285 -6.56 -16.35 11.39
N VAL A 286 -5.89 -17.47 11.56
CA VAL A 286 -4.47 -17.66 11.30
C VAL A 286 -4.33 -18.47 10.02
N PHE A 287 -3.91 -17.82 8.93
CA PHE A 287 -3.77 -18.45 7.62
C PHE A 287 -2.32 -18.83 7.33
N GLU A 288 -2.17 -19.99 6.70
CA GLU A 288 -0.92 -20.45 6.08
C GLU A 288 -1.24 -21.04 4.70
N PHE A 289 -0.46 -20.64 3.70
CA PHE A 289 -0.61 -21.08 2.32
C PHE A 289 0.60 -21.92 1.89
N LYS A 290 0.35 -22.97 1.11
CA LYS A 290 1.40 -23.80 0.50
C LYS A 290 1.13 -24.03 -0.98
N LEU A 291 2.19 -24.20 -1.77
CA LEU A 291 2.11 -24.68 -3.13
C LEU A 291 2.55 -26.14 -3.21
N ASP A 292 1.72 -27.00 -3.80
CA ASP A 292 2.01 -28.42 -4.08
C ASP A 292 2.48 -29.25 -2.86
N ALA A 293 2.09 -28.85 -1.63
CA ALA A 293 2.49 -29.53 -0.38
C ALA A 293 1.31 -30.07 0.46
N GLY A 294 0.07 -29.71 0.10
CA GLY A 294 -1.15 -30.14 0.81
C GLY A 294 -1.46 -29.32 2.07
N ALA A 295 -2.76 -29.26 2.43
CA ALA A 295 -3.20 -28.47 3.58
C ALA A 295 -2.66 -29.00 4.93
N ASP A 296 -2.27 -30.27 5.00
CA ASP A 296 -1.62 -30.85 6.19
C ASP A 296 -0.25 -30.24 6.48
N ALA A 297 0.55 -29.96 5.44
CA ALA A 297 1.85 -29.32 5.62
C ALA A 297 1.69 -27.87 6.10
N ALA A 298 0.71 -27.14 5.55
CA ALA A 298 0.36 -25.80 6.01
C ALA A 298 -0.12 -25.80 7.47
N MET A 299 -1.01 -26.74 7.85
CA MET A 299 -1.48 -26.84 9.24
C MET A 299 -0.35 -27.18 10.21
N SER A 300 0.52 -28.12 9.82
CA SER A 300 1.70 -28.50 10.63
C SER A 300 2.62 -27.32 10.87
N GLN A 301 2.76 -26.40 9.90
CA GLN A 301 3.55 -25.19 10.09
C GLN A 301 2.88 -24.21 11.08
N ILE A 302 1.57 -24.01 10.99
CA ILE A 302 0.82 -23.17 11.95
C ILE A 302 1.06 -23.67 13.38
N ASP A 303 0.98 -24.98 13.59
CA ASP A 303 1.16 -25.60 14.90
C ASP A 303 2.62 -25.54 15.36
N ALA A 304 3.57 -25.94 14.51
CA ALA A 304 5.00 -25.97 14.87
C ALA A 304 5.58 -24.58 15.16
N LYS A 305 5.00 -23.54 14.56
CA LYS A 305 5.39 -22.15 14.78
C LYS A 305 4.54 -21.44 15.84
N GLU A 306 3.52 -22.11 16.37
CA GLU A 306 2.62 -21.55 17.39
C GLU A 306 2.01 -20.19 16.98
N TYR A 307 1.67 -20.01 15.70
CA TYR A 307 1.17 -18.72 15.19
C TYR A 307 -0.14 -18.26 15.85
N ALA A 308 -0.87 -19.17 16.50
CA ALA A 308 -2.07 -18.86 17.28
C ALA A 308 -1.76 -18.33 18.70
N LEU A 309 -0.58 -18.61 19.26
CA LEU A 309 -0.21 -18.29 20.64
C LEU A 309 -0.37 -16.80 21.02
N PRO A 310 -0.01 -15.82 20.16
CA PRO A 310 -0.21 -14.40 20.47
C PRO A 310 -1.66 -14.01 20.78
N PHE A 311 -2.62 -14.82 20.33
CA PHE A 311 -4.06 -14.57 20.48
C PHE A 311 -4.70 -15.41 21.60
N ALA A 312 -3.92 -16.18 22.36
CA ALA A 312 -4.45 -17.06 23.39
C ALA A 312 -5.21 -16.31 24.52
N ALA A 313 -4.80 -15.09 24.84
CA ALA A 313 -5.43 -14.23 25.85
C ALA A 313 -6.34 -13.15 25.26
N ASP A 314 -6.59 -13.20 23.95
CA ASP A 314 -7.30 -12.16 23.21
C ASP A 314 -8.82 -12.15 23.50
N GLY A 315 -9.38 -13.31 23.88
CA GLY A 315 -10.80 -13.48 24.20
C GLY A 315 -11.70 -13.67 22.98
N ARG A 316 -11.19 -13.46 21.76
CA ARG A 316 -11.85 -13.85 20.50
C ARG A 316 -11.58 -15.33 20.20
N ARG A 317 -12.46 -15.94 19.40
CA ARG A 317 -12.27 -17.32 18.90
C ARG A 317 -11.08 -17.38 17.94
N VAL A 318 -10.11 -18.25 18.19
CA VAL A 318 -8.97 -18.44 17.27
C VAL A 318 -9.26 -19.60 16.32
N VAL A 319 -9.01 -19.38 15.03
CA VAL A 319 -9.30 -20.33 13.95
C VAL A 319 -8.08 -20.46 13.04
N LYS A 320 -7.52 -21.66 12.93
CA LYS A 320 -6.40 -21.98 12.03
C LYS A 320 -6.96 -22.35 10.65
N VAL A 321 -6.41 -21.77 9.60
CA VAL A 321 -6.85 -21.96 8.22
C VAL A 321 -5.63 -22.32 7.36
N ALA A 322 -5.52 -23.59 7.00
CA ALA A 322 -4.45 -24.10 6.16
C ALA A 322 -4.94 -24.32 4.74
N VAL A 323 -4.25 -23.80 3.74
CA VAL A 323 -4.67 -23.84 2.33
C VAL A 323 -3.53 -24.34 1.45
N SER A 324 -3.80 -25.30 0.57
CA SER A 324 -2.85 -25.68 -0.48
C SER A 324 -3.34 -25.24 -1.85
N PHE A 325 -2.46 -24.60 -2.60
CA PHE A 325 -2.58 -24.40 -4.03
C PHE A 325 -1.95 -25.56 -4.79
N SER A 326 -2.42 -25.79 -6.01
CA SER A 326 -1.85 -26.72 -6.97
C SER A 326 -1.34 -25.94 -8.18
N SER A 327 -0.06 -26.08 -8.51
CA SER A 327 0.52 -25.44 -9.71
C SER A 327 -0.01 -26.03 -11.02
N GLU A 328 -0.48 -27.28 -10.97
CA GLU A 328 -1.08 -28.00 -12.09
C GLU A 328 -2.47 -27.45 -12.43
N THR A 329 -3.38 -27.46 -11.45
CA THR A 329 -4.76 -26.96 -11.62
C THR A 329 -4.86 -25.45 -11.53
N ARG A 330 -3.79 -24.81 -11.04
CA ARG A 330 -3.64 -23.37 -10.82
C ARG A 330 -4.66 -22.79 -9.84
N ASN A 331 -5.14 -23.61 -8.93
CA ASN A 331 -6.22 -23.27 -8.01
C ASN A 331 -5.94 -23.88 -6.62
N ILE A 332 -6.80 -23.57 -5.66
CA ILE A 332 -6.83 -24.23 -4.36
C ILE A 332 -7.17 -25.71 -4.57
N ALA A 333 -6.26 -26.58 -4.13
CA ALA A 333 -6.38 -28.02 -4.20
C ALA A 333 -7.19 -28.57 -3.02
N ASP A 334 -6.83 -28.14 -1.80
CA ASP A 334 -7.49 -28.50 -0.56
C ASP A 334 -7.28 -27.43 0.53
N TRP A 335 -8.06 -27.51 1.61
CA TRP A 335 -7.92 -26.67 2.80
C TRP A 335 -8.39 -27.39 4.06
N LYS A 336 -7.89 -26.92 5.21
CA LYS A 336 -8.33 -27.36 6.55
C LYS A 336 -8.64 -26.14 7.41
N VAL A 337 -9.73 -26.23 8.16
CA VAL A 337 -10.15 -25.22 9.12
C VAL A 337 -10.29 -25.89 10.48
N LEU A 338 -9.57 -25.38 11.49
CA LEU A 338 -9.66 -25.85 12.87
C LEU A 338 -9.93 -24.65 13.76
N SER A 339 -11.01 -24.70 14.56
CA SER A 339 -11.25 -23.73 15.63
C SER A 339 -10.84 -24.35 16.95
N ASP A 340 -10.20 -23.56 17.82
CA ASP A 340 -10.08 -23.94 19.22
C ASP A 340 -11.51 -23.99 19.81
N GLU A 341 -11.89 -25.13 20.40
CA GLU A 341 -13.21 -25.38 21.00
C GLU A 341 -13.50 -24.46 22.20
#